data_AF-A0A3S9WF40-F1
#
_entry.id   AF-A0A3S9WF40-F1
#
_cell.length_a   1.000
_cell.length_b   1.000
_cell.length_c   1.000
_cell.angle_alpha   90.00
_cell.angle_beta   90.00
_cell.angle_gamma   90.00
#
_symmetry.space_group_name_H-M   'P 1'
#
loop_
_entity.id
_entity.type
_entity.pdbx_description
1 polymer ?
#
loop_
_entity_poly.entity_id
_entity_poly.type
_entity_poly.pdbx_seq_one_letter_code
_entity_poly.pdbx_strand_id
1 'polypeptide(L)'
;MEPVDDGFIVIDLLGRRRTGVVDWMLAEETLDDLGLGYLADPYELRLDDGTWLRVRIAEVSPSTIRVKKDDWGDMTATQISYSVAFPATDSRLRSLS
;
A
#
# COMPACT_ATOMS: atom_id res chain seq x y z
N MET A 1 9.56 -6.46 7.84
CA MET A 1 10.42 -5.58 8.64
C MET A 1 11.87 -5.67 8.18
N GLU A 2 12.68 -4.68 8.50
CA GLU A 2 14.10 -4.56 8.17
C GLU A 2 14.91 -4.44 9.46
N PRO A 3 15.99 -5.21 9.66
CA PRO A 3 16.87 -5.05 10.83
C PRO A 3 17.74 -3.79 10.68
N VAL A 4 17.79 -2.96 11.73
CA VAL A 4 18.58 -1.72 11.79
C VAL A 4 19.21 -1.62 13.18
N ASP A 5 20.54 -1.52 13.24
CA ASP A 5 21.32 -1.56 14.48
C ASP A 5 20.92 -2.77 15.35
N ASP A 6 20.52 -2.54 16.60
CA ASP A 6 20.05 -3.56 17.55
C ASP A 6 18.51 -3.76 17.53
N GLY A 7 17.82 -3.22 16.52
CA GLY A 7 16.34 -3.25 16.42
C GLY A 7 15.81 -3.45 15.00
N PHE A 8 14.55 -3.06 14.80
CA PHE A 8 13.80 -3.29 13.56
C PHE A 8 12.99 -2.08 13.14
N ILE A 9 12.84 -1.87 11.82
CA ILE A 9 11.85 -0.97 11.23
C ILE A 9 10.75 -1.82 10.59
N VAL A 10 9.50 -1.57 10.97
CA VAL A 10 8.35 -2.21 10.34
C VAL A 10 8.08 -1.54 8.99
N ILE A 11 7.98 -2.36 7.95
CA ILE A 11 7.69 -1.96 6.58
C ILE A 11 6.45 -2.74 6.15
N ASP A 12 5.41 -2.03 5.70
CA ASP A 12 4.19 -2.65 5.18
C ASP A 12 4.40 -3.27 3.79
N LEU A 13 3.41 -3.99 3.27
CA LEU A 13 3.52 -4.66 1.97
C LEU A 13 3.56 -3.68 0.80
N LEU A 14 3.19 -2.41 1.00
CA LEU A 14 3.34 -1.37 -0.01
C LEU A 14 4.73 -0.69 0.08
N GLY A 15 5.59 -1.16 0.97
CA GLY A 15 6.96 -0.69 1.14
C GLY A 15 7.08 0.56 2.01
N ARG A 16 6.03 0.93 2.76
CA ARG A 16 6.04 2.12 3.61
C ARG A 16 6.50 1.78 5.02
N ARG A 17 7.28 2.68 5.62
CA ARG A 17 7.69 2.56 7.02
C ARG A 17 6.50 2.84 7.94
N ARG A 18 6.29 1.97 8.92
CA ARG A 18 5.22 2.08 9.93
C ARG A 18 5.74 2.49 11.30
N THR A 19 7.04 2.34 11.53
CA THR A 19 7.71 2.67 12.80
C THR A 19 9.05 3.37 12.55
N GLY A 20 9.64 3.91 13.62
CA GLY A 20 11.10 4.07 13.71
C GLY A 20 11.80 2.73 14.03
N VAL A 21 13.03 2.79 14.53
CA VAL A 21 13.72 1.59 15.07
C VAL A 21 13.07 1.22 16.40
N VAL A 22 12.55 -0.01 16.49
CA VAL A 22 11.88 -0.57 17.67
C VAL A 22 12.45 -1.95 18.00
N ASP A 23 12.19 -2.45 19.20
CA ASP A 23 12.55 -3.82 19.54
C ASP A 23 11.67 -4.85 18.78
N TRP A 24 12.07 -6.12 18.90
CA TRP A 24 11.36 -7.23 18.25
C TRP A 24 9.89 -7.33 18.64
N MET A 25 9.56 -7.18 19.93
CA MET A 25 8.20 -7.41 20.43
C MET A 25 7.24 -6.36 19.86
N LEU A 26 7.66 -5.08 19.87
CA LEU A 26 6.86 -4.00 19.31
C LEU A 26 6.77 -4.07 17.79
N ALA A 27 7.82 -4.55 17.11
CA ALA A 27 7.78 -4.77 15.66
C ALA A 27 6.73 -5.83 15.27
N GLU A 28 6.68 -6.95 15.98
CA GLU A 28 5.70 -8.02 15.77
C GLU A 28 4.28 -7.56 16.09
N GLU A 29 4.06 -6.90 17.24
CA GLU A 29 2.75 -6.35 17.62
C GLU A 29 2.24 -5.36 16.56
N THR A 30 3.13 -4.51 16.02
CA THR A 30 2.76 -3.58 14.94
C THR A 30 2.36 -4.32 13.65
N LEU A 31 3.02 -5.42 13.31
CA LEU A 31 2.67 -6.22 12.13
C LEU A 31 1.32 -6.92 12.32
N ASP A 32 1.08 -7.48 13.50
CA ASP A 32 -0.18 -8.13 13.86
C ASP A 32 -1.35 -7.14 13.85
N ASP A 33 -1.18 -5.95 14.45
CA ASP A 33 -2.20 -4.89 14.47
C ASP A 33 -2.48 -4.33 13.07
N LEU A 34 -1.45 -4.20 12.23
CA LEU A 34 -1.61 -3.74 10.85
C LEU A 34 -2.40 -4.77 10.02
N GLY A 35 -2.06 -6.04 10.18
CA GLY A 35 -2.60 -7.15 9.40
C GLY A 35 -2.51 -6.89 7.89
N LEU A 36 -3.49 -7.42 7.14
CA LEU A 36 -3.61 -7.22 5.68
C LEU A 36 -4.85 -6.42 5.27
N GLY A 37 -5.70 -6.02 6.24
CA GLY A 37 -7.00 -5.41 5.98
C GLY A 37 -6.90 -4.14 5.13
N TYR A 38 -5.87 -3.33 5.36
CA TYR A 38 -5.62 -2.09 4.62
C TYR A 38 -5.43 -2.31 3.11
N LEU A 39 -5.08 -3.50 2.63
CA LEU A 39 -4.99 -3.78 1.18
C LEU A 39 -6.38 -3.84 0.51
N ALA A 40 -7.43 -4.12 1.27
CA ALA A 40 -8.80 -4.17 0.76
C ALA A 40 -9.50 -2.79 0.74
N ASP A 41 -8.94 -1.81 1.44
CA ASP A 41 -9.43 -0.45 1.50
C ASP A 41 -9.32 0.27 0.13
N PRO A 42 -10.14 1.31 -0.11
CA PRO A 42 -9.98 2.17 -1.27
C PRO A 42 -8.76 3.10 -1.11
N TYR A 43 -8.10 3.36 -2.22
CA TYR A 43 -6.96 4.28 -2.34
C TYR A 43 -7.23 5.35 -3.39
N GLU A 44 -6.39 6.37 -3.43
CA GLU A 44 -6.28 7.27 -4.57
C GLU A 44 -4.91 7.15 -5.22
N LEU A 45 -4.92 6.97 -6.54
CA LEU A 45 -3.76 7.03 -7.42
C LEU A 45 -3.67 8.43 -8.03
N ARG A 46 -2.54 9.10 -7.87
CA ARG A 46 -2.26 10.34 -8.60
C ARG A 46 -1.93 10.00 -10.04
N LEU A 47 -2.65 10.54 -11.01
CA LEU A 47 -2.34 10.40 -12.44
C LEU A 47 -1.29 11.42 -12.87
N ASP A 48 -0.77 11.26 -14.08
CA ASP A 48 0.33 12.09 -14.59
C ASP A 48 -0.12 13.53 -14.90
N ASP A 49 -1.42 13.75 -15.11
CA ASP A 49 -2.05 15.07 -15.20
C ASP A 49 -2.26 15.74 -13.81
N GLY A 50 -1.87 15.05 -12.73
CA GLY A 50 -1.97 15.52 -11.36
C GLY A 50 -3.32 15.27 -10.68
N THR A 51 -4.31 14.74 -11.38
CA THR A 51 -5.61 14.37 -10.81
C THR A 51 -5.50 13.13 -9.92
N TRP A 52 -6.49 12.92 -9.04
CA TRP A 52 -6.57 11.74 -8.18
C TRP A 52 -7.70 10.83 -8.66
N LEU A 53 -7.37 9.56 -8.88
CA LEU A 53 -8.29 8.51 -9.29
C LEU A 53 -8.49 7.52 -8.15
N ARG A 54 -9.74 7.26 -7.78
CA ARG A 54 -10.07 6.21 -6.80
C ARG A 54 -9.77 4.83 -7.38
N VAL A 55 -9.00 4.04 -6.65
CA VAL A 55 -8.52 2.71 -7.06
C VAL A 55 -8.61 1.72 -5.89
N ARG A 56 -8.46 0.43 -6.21
CA ARG A 56 -8.23 -0.64 -5.24
C ARG A 56 -6.97 -1.41 -5.60
N ILE A 57 -6.27 -1.91 -4.59
CA ILE A 57 -5.11 -2.79 -4.79
C ILE A 57 -5.60 -4.11 -5.40
N ALA A 58 -4.97 -4.53 -6.48
CA ALA A 58 -5.25 -5.80 -7.16
C ALA A 58 -4.13 -6.82 -6.95
N GLU A 59 -2.88 -6.36 -6.90
CA GLU A 59 -1.70 -7.19 -6.73
C GLU A 59 -0.60 -6.38 -6.05
N VAL A 60 0.17 -7.02 -5.18
CA VAL A 60 1.36 -6.43 -4.56
C VAL A 60 2.50 -7.42 -4.68
N SER A 61 3.64 -6.95 -5.16
CA SER A 61 4.89 -7.69 -5.20
C SER A 61 6.06 -6.75 -4.90
N PRO A 62 7.24 -7.27 -4.56
CA PRO A 62 8.44 -6.44 -4.37
C PRO A 62 8.89 -5.66 -5.61
N SER A 63 8.39 -5.99 -6.82
CA SER A 63 8.75 -5.33 -8.07
C SER A 63 7.69 -4.35 -8.57
N THR A 64 6.41 -4.60 -8.29
CA THR A 64 5.31 -3.76 -8.76
C THR A 64 4.07 -3.89 -7.88
N ILE A 65 3.32 -2.80 -7.81
CA ILE A 65 1.97 -2.75 -7.23
C ILE A 65 0.99 -2.51 -8.38
N ARG A 66 0.00 -3.39 -8.52
CA ARG A 66 -1.08 -3.22 -9.49
C ARG A 66 -2.32 -2.71 -8.78
N VAL A 67 -2.89 -1.64 -9.33
CA VAL A 67 -4.17 -1.09 -8.86
C VAL A 67 -5.17 -1.09 -9.98
N LYS A 68 -6.44 -1.27 -9.66
CA LYS A 68 -7.55 -1.16 -10.60
C LYS A 68 -8.39 0.05 -10.24
N LYS A 69 -8.96 0.72 -11.24
CA LYS A 69 -10.00 1.73 -11.01
C LYS A 69 -11.10 1.13 -10.13
N ASP A 70 -11.54 1.88 -9.14
CA ASP A 70 -12.68 1.46 -8.32
C ASP A 70 -13.96 1.73 -9.11
N ASP A 71 -14.55 0.68 -9.68
CA ASP A 71 -15.82 0.75 -10.40
C ASP A 71 -17.02 0.40 -9.49
N TRP A 72 -16.86 0.55 -8.17
CA TRP A 72 -17.91 0.36 -7.15
C TRP A 72 -18.64 -1.00 -7.20
N GLY A 73 -17.94 -2.03 -7.68
CA GLY A 73 -18.48 -3.39 -7.78
C GLY A 73 -19.28 -3.67 -9.06
N ASP A 74 -19.29 -2.75 -10.03
CA ASP A 74 -19.86 -3.02 -11.35
C ASP A 74 -19.05 -4.11 -12.08
N MET A 75 -19.65 -5.29 -12.21
CA MET A 75 -19.02 -6.44 -12.89
C MET A 75 -19.00 -6.29 -14.42
N THR A 76 -19.72 -5.31 -14.97
CA THR A 76 -19.79 -5.05 -16.42
C THR A 76 -18.85 -3.94 -16.87
N ALA A 77 -18.29 -3.18 -15.92
CA ALA A 77 -17.35 -2.11 -16.21
C ALA A 77 -16.06 -2.64 -16.86
N THR A 78 -15.51 -1.85 -17.77
CA THR A 78 -14.19 -2.13 -18.35
C THR A 78 -13.13 -2.03 -17.26
N GLN A 79 -12.40 -3.12 -17.03
CA GLN A 79 -11.34 -3.13 -16.02
C GLN A 79 -10.13 -2.34 -16.50
N ILE A 80 -9.89 -1.18 -15.88
CA ILE A 80 -8.71 -0.36 -16.13
C ILE A 80 -7.72 -0.58 -14.98
N SER A 81 -6.51 -1.04 -15.31
CA SER A 81 -5.43 -1.30 -14.36
C SER A 81 -4.25 -0.38 -14.60
N TYR A 82 -3.59 0.01 -13.51
CA TYR A 82 -2.40 0.85 -13.50
C TYR A 82 -1.29 0.16 -12.71
N SER A 83 -0.05 0.43 -13.10
CA SER A 83 1.13 -0.01 -12.35
C SER A 83 1.66 1.15 -11.51
N VAL A 84 2.01 0.85 -10.27
CA VAL A 84 2.64 1.76 -9.32
C VAL A 84 3.99 1.16 -8.94
N ALA A 85 5.03 1.99 -8.95
CA ALA A 85 6.36 1.57 -8.54
C ALA A 85 6.36 1.14 -7.07
N PHE A 86 7.12 0.10 -6.76
CA PHE A 86 7.45 -0.27 -5.39
C PHE A 86 8.78 0.42 -4.99
N PRO A 87 8.88 1.00 -3.78
CA PRO A 87 7.83 1.17 -2.77
C PRO A 87 6.82 2.27 -3.16
N ALA A 88 5.57 2.13 -2.73
CA ALA A 88 4.56 3.17 -2.93
C ALA A 88 4.84 4.39 -2.03
N THR A 89 4.65 5.59 -2.58
CA THR A 89 4.70 6.84 -1.83
C THR A 89 3.31 7.48 -1.74
N ASP A 90 3.02 8.21 -0.67
CA ASP A 90 1.74 8.91 -0.52
C ASP A 90 1.53 10.00 -1.59
N SER A 91 2.62 10.47 -2.21
CA SER A 91 2.55 11.40 -3.35
C SER A 91 1.99 10.78 -4.63
N ARG A 92 2.03 9.43 -4.74
CA ARG A 92 1.53 8.67 -5.89
C ARG A 92 0.33 7.81 -5.55
N LEU A 93 0.31 7.14 -4.40
CA LEU A 93 -0.75 6.24 -3.96
C LEU A 93 -1.01 6.45 -2.48
N ARG A 94 -2.18 6.98 -2.11
CA ARG A 94 -2.54 7.30 -0.71
C ARG A 94 -3.81 6.58 -0.28
N SER A 95 -3.91 6.27 1.01
CA SER A 95 -5.14 5.71 1.59
C SER A 95 -6.26 6.74 1.60
N LEU A 96 -7.51 6.28 1.52
CA LEU A 96 -8.70 7.09 1.78
C LEU A 96 -9.27 6.92 3.20
N SER A 97 -8.65 6.06 4.00
CA SER A 97 -8.98 5.75 5.40
C SER A 97 -8.46 6.80 6.38
#